data_AF-A0A524HT70-F1
#
_entry.id   AF-A0A524HT70-F1
#
_cell.length_a   1.000
_cell.length_b   1.000
_cell.length_c   1.000
_cell.angle_alpha   90.00
_cell.angle_beta   90.00
_cell.angle_gamma   90.00
#
_symmetry.space_group_name_H-M   'P 1'
#
loop_
_entity.id
_entity.type
_entity.pdbx_description
1 polymer ?
#
loop_
_entity_poly.entity_id
_entity_poly.type
_entity_poly.pdbx_seq_one_letter_code
_entity_poly.pdbx_strand_id
1 'polypeptide(L)' 'MSVAAERCANMTLWQLVLAFRSAGPQPTSFWKPYPLQSSSKSSLFAQAERIPDDRLAELLAEHVD' A
#
# COMPACT_ATOMS: atom_id res chain seq x y z
N MET A 1 -6.68 -3.97 5.82
CA MET A 1 -5.47 -3.59 5.05
C MET A 1 -4.38 -3.19 6.03
N SER A 2 -3.13 -3.52 5.75
CA SER A 2 -1.97 -2.98 6.50
C SER A 2 -1.09 -2.16 5.57
N VAL A 3 -0.35 -1.21 6.12
CA VAL A 3 0.55 -0.34 5.35
C VAL A 3 1.99 -0.51 5.82
N ALA A 4 2.92 -0.49 4.88
CA ALA A 4 4.35 -0.51 5.13
C ALA A 4 5.05 0.61 4.35
N ALA A 5 6.22 1.01 4.83
CA ALA A 5 7.09 1.94 4.14
C ALA A 5 8.33 1.19 3.69
N GLU A 6 8.54 1.12 2.38
CA GLU A 6 9.75 0.56 1.76
C GLU A 6 10.71 1.70 1.41
N ARG A 7 12.02 1.45 1.55
CA ARG A 7 13.04 2.42 1.17
C ARG A 7 13.42 2.21 -0.29
N CYS A 8 13.24 3.22 -1.13
CA CYS A 8 13.64 3.14 -2.54
C CYS A 8 15.17 3.04 -2.64
N ALA A 9 15.67 2.06 -3.40
CA ALA A 9 17.09 1.91 -3.64
C ALA A 9 17.67 3.17 -4.27
N ASN A 10 18.84 3.61 -3.80
CA ASN A 10 19.57 4.77 -4.31
C ASN A 10 18.85 6.13 -4.18
N MET A 11 17.72 6.20 -3.46
CA MET A 11 16.99 7.45 -3.24
C MET A 11 16.72 7.68 -1.76
N THR A 12 16.71 8.94 -1.34
CA THR A 12 16.32 9.33 0.03
C THR A 12 14.79 9.34 0.21
N LEU A 13 14.06 8.50 -0.54
CA LEU A 13 12.60 8.45 -0.56
C LEU A 13 12.08 7.14 0.05
N TRP A 14 10.97 7.25 0.77
CA TRP A 14 10.15 6.13 1.21
C TRP A 14 8.98 5.99 0.25
N GLN A 15 8.62 4.76 -0.08
CA GLN A 15 7.45 4.41 -0.86
C GLN A 15 6.44 3.65 0.01
N LEU A 16 5.16 3.96 -0.16
CA LEU A 16 4.09 3.23 0.51
C LEU A 16 3.85 1.89 -0.18
N VAL A 17 3.79 0.82 0.61
CA VAL A 17 3.39 -0.50 0.17
C VAL A 17 2.14 -0.91 0.94
N LEU A 18 1.11 -1.35 0.21
CA LEU A 18 -0.16 -1.81 0.79
C LEU A 18 -0.15 -3.34 0.86
N ALA A 19 -0.57 -3.87 2.00
CA ALA A 19 -0.75 -5.29 2.23
C ALA A 19 -2.25 -5.60 2.34
N PHE A 20 -2.72 -6.45 1.43
CA PHE A 20 -4.08 -6.94 1.40
C PHE A 20 -4.11 -8.40 1.86
N ARG A 21 -5.18 -8.76 2.56
CA ARG A 21 -5.43 -10.14 3.02
C ARG A 21 -6.86 -10.50 2.71
N SER A 22 -7.05 -11.62 2.02
CA SER A 22 -8.36 -12.23 1.83
C SER A 22 -8.70 -13.11 3.02
N ALA A 23 -9.93 -13.00 3.51
CA ALA A 23 -10.47 -13.85 4.58
C ALA A 23 -11.19 -15.10 4.02
N GLY A 24 -11.01 -15.40 2.72
CA GLY A 24 -11.67 -16.52 2.06
C GLY A 24 -11.14 -17.91 2.47
N PRO A 25 -11.72 -18.99 1.91
CA PRO A 25 -11.36 -20.38 2.22
C PRO A 25 -9.89 -20.69 1.94
N GLN A 26 -9.28 -19.98 0.99
CA GLN A 26 -7.84 -19.92 0.80
C GLN A 26 -7.38 -18.49 1.12
N PRO A 27 -6.80 -18.26 2.31
CA PRO A 27 -6.32 -16.95 2.68
C PRO A 27 -5.12 -16.59 1.80
N THR A 28 -5.33 -15.63 0.90
CA THR A 28 -4.26 -15.05 0.10
C THR A 28 -3.84 -13.72 0.70
N SER A 29 -2.54 -13.45 0.65
CA SER A 29 -1.98 -12.15 0.99
C SER A 29 -1.13 -11.66 -0.17
N PHE A 30 -1.32 -10.42 -0.56
CA PHE A 30 -0.48 -9.78 -1.57
C PHE A 30 -0.07 -8.39 -1.13
N TRP A 31 1.08 -7.98 -1.64
CA TRP A 31 1.68 -6.68 -1.39
C TRP A 31 1.72 -5.91 -2.70
N LYS A 32 1.32 -4.65 -2.69
CA LYS A 32 1.29 -3.80 -3.88
C LYS A 32 1.90 -2.44 -3.56
N PRO A 33 2.91 -2.00 -4.33
CA PRO A 33 3.39 -0.62 -4.23
C PRO A 33 2.27 0.36 -4.57
N TYR A 34 2.11 1.38 -3.74
CA TYR A 34 1.17 2.48 -3.98
C TYR A 34 1.96 3.71 -4.46
N PRO A 35 1.42 4.52 -5.40
CA PRO A 35 2.12 5.67 -5.98
C PRO A 35 2.17 6.86 -5.00
N LEU A 36 2.55 6.60 -3.76
CA LEU A 36 2.76 7.59 -2.71
C LEU A 36 4.19 7.45 -2.20
N GLN A 37 4.92 8.55 -2.24
CA GLN A 37 6.29 8.63 -1.81
C GLN A 37 6.52 9.86 -0.94
N SER A 38 7.49 9.77 -0.04
CA SER A 38 7.86 10.87 0.84
C SER A 38 9.29 10.70 1.34
N SER A 39 10.03 11.79 1.50
CA SER A 39 11.33 11.77 2.18
C SER A 39 11.20 11.49 3.69
N SER A 40 10.00 11.67 4.25
CA SER A 40 9.67 11.42 5.66
C SER A 40 8.71 10.24 5.80
N LYS A 41 9.13 9.24 6.59
CA LYS A 41 8.32 8.05 6.91
C LYS A 41 7.04 8.39 7.66
N SER A 42 7.07 9.35 8.59
CA SER A 42 5.86 9.78 9.32
C SER A 42 4.86 10.49 8.42
N SER A 43 5.34 11.36 7.53
CA SER A 43 4.49 12.00 6.51
C SER A 43 3.86 10.98 5.56
N LEU A 44 4.60 9.92 5.21
CA LEU A 44 4.07 8.84 4.38
C LEU A 44 2.87 8.14 5.03
N PHE A 45 2.95 7.83 6.33
CA PHE A 45 1.84 7.21 7.05
C PHE A 45 0.65 8.16 7.24
N ALA A 46 0.88 9.43 7.55
CA ALA A 46 -0.20 10.42 7.67
C ALA A 46 -0.96 10.62 6.35
N GLN A 47 -0.27 10.49 5.21
CA GLN A 47 -0.89 10.49 3.89
C GLN A 47 -1.63 9.17 3.60
N ALA A 48 -1.11 8.04 4.07
CA ALA A 48 -1.76 6.74 3.91
C ALA A 48 -3.14 6.67 4.60
N GLU A 49 -3.32 7.35 5.74
CA GLU A 49 -4.61 7.46 6.44
C GLU A 49 -5.68 8.22 5.63
N ARG A 50 -5.28 8.95 4.60
CA ARG A 50 -6.17 9.73 3.74
C ARG A 50 -6.51 9.02 2.43
N ILE A 51 -6.02 7.79 2.23
CA ILE A 51 -6.36 7.01 1.03
C ILE A 51 -7.84 6.62 1.11
N PRO A 52 -8.65 7.02 0.12
CA PRO A 52 -10.07 6.73 0.16
C PRO A 52 -10.35 5.27 -0.22
N ASP A 53 -11.47 4.73 0.30
CA ASP A 53 -11.82 3.32 0.16
C ASP A 53 -12.06 2.90 -1.30
N ASP A 54 -12.54 3.81 -2.15
CA ASP A 54 -12.74 3.59 -3.59
C ASP A 54 -11.42 3.26 -4.30
N ARG A 55 -10.34 3.97 -3.97
CA ARG A 55 -8.99 3.69 -4.48
C ARG A 55 -8.46 2.34 -4.01
N LEU A 56 -8.78 1.95 -2.78
CA LEU A 56 -8.42 0.63 -2.27
C LEU A 56 -9.19 -0.48 -3.00
N ALA A 57 -10.47 -0.24 -3.30
CA ALA A 57 -11.32 -1.17 -4.06
C ALA A 57 -10.83 -1.34 -5.51
N GLU A 58 -10.46 -0.26 -6.20
CA GLU A 58 -9.86 -0.30 -7.54
C GLU A 58 -8.59 -1.17 -7.56
N LEU A 59 -7.68 -0.96 -6.60
CA LEU A 59 -6.44 -1.73 -6.51
C LEU A 59 -6.65 -3.22 -6.23
N LEU A 60 -7.69 -3.55 -5.46
CA LEU A 60 -8.11 -4.92 -5.20
C LEU A 60 -8.70 -5.56 -6.46
N ALA A 61 -9.54 -4.84 -7.21
CA ALA A 61 -10.13 -5.33 -8.46
C ALA A 61 -9.05 -5.68 -9.49
N GLU A 62 -8.02 -4.82 -9.65
CA GLU A 62 -6.88 -5.08 -10.54
C GLU A 62 -6.08 -6.36 -10.22
N HIS A 63 -6.24 -6.95 -9.03
CA HIS A 63 -5.51 -8.16 -8.61
C HIS A 63 -6.35 -9.44 -8.70
N VAL A 64 -7.67 -9.31 -8.90
CA VAL A 64 -8.62 -10.45 -8.85
C VAL A 64 -9.02 -10.91 -10.26
N ASP A 65 -8.58 -10.23 -11.32
CA ASP A 65 -8.71 -10.68 -12.72
C ASP A 65 -7.67 -11.73 -13.14
#